data_AF-A0A1G7NUT3-F1
#
_entry.id   AF-A0A1G7NUT3-F1
#
_cell.length_a   1.000
_cell.length_b   1.000
_cell.length_c   1.000
_cell.angle_alpha   90.00
_cell.angle_beta   90.00
_cell.angle_gamma   90.00
#
_symmetry.space_group_name_H-M   'P 1'
#
loop_
_entity.id
_entity.type
_entity.pdbx_description
1 polymer ?
#
loop_
_entity_poly.entity_id
_entity_poly.type
_entity_poly.pdbx_seq_one_letter_code
_entity_poly.pdbx_strand_id
1 'polypeptide(L)'
;MIDFLFAVIAAGMSGQGAPSAGITAPPAPEAPVTVQAPAAPEAPASPGVPAAPAVPVQKASFDMSVVPAGLQAEDQTPSGKFTTATEVKPILNATRGNWVAVREYEGKDYVYVTHLWSWRCGLAAIAISVNDEQMQNWPMPPCHTEFSTPNAILNDDPNPLLTFKPGSVEKVTIQVVYDDLSMDSASFARGEVLIP
;
A
#
# COMPACT_ATOMS: atom_id res chain seq x y z
N MET A 1 17.92 -12.68 -59.47
CA MET A 1 17.41 -14.06 -59.49
C MET A 1 18.58 -14.96 -59.83
N ILE A 2 19.38 -15.31 -58.82
CA ILE A 2 20.61 -16.12 -58.97
C ILE A 2 20.63 -17.04 -57.75
N ASP A 3 20.45 -18.33 -57.99
CA ASP A 3 20.46 -19.37 -56.96
C ASP A 3 21.86 -19.95 -56.77
N PHE A 4 22.11 -20.44 -55.55
CA PHE A 4 23.38 -20.98 -55.08
C PHE A 4 23.74 -22.32 -55.73
N LEU A 5 25.03 -22.52 -56.06
CA LEU A 5 25.60 -23.87 -56.16
C LEU A 5 27.15 -23.91 -56.07
N PHE A 6 27.68 -25.01 -55.49
CA PHE A 6 29.10 -25.44 -55.36
C PHE A 6 30.05 -24.60 -54.47
N ALA A 7 31.09 -25.15 -53.83
CA ALA A 7 31.37 -26.51 -53.32
C ALA A 7 32.62 -26.54 -52.41
N VAL A 8 32.84 -27.68 -51.74
CA VAL A 8 33.91 -28.02 -50.79
C VAL A 8 35.29 -28.18 -51.46
N ILE A 9 36.40 -27.88 -50.75
CA ILE A 9 37.61 -28.74 -50.57
C ILE A 9 38.63 -28.06 -49.65
N ALA A 10 39.35 -28.86 -48.85
CA ALA A 10 40.35 -28.42 -47.87
C ALA A 10 41.78 -28.93 -48.21
N ALA A 11 42.78 -28.12 -47.88
CA ALA A 11 44.20 -28.45 -47.67
C ALA A 11 44.86 -27.24 -46.96
N GLY A 12 45.89 -27.33 -46.12
CA GLY A 12 46.70 -28.46 -45.66
C GLY A 12 48.19 -28.07 -45.59
N MET A 13 48.96 -28.63 -44.63
CA MET A 13 50.44 -28.49 -44.46
C MET A 13 50.91 -27.11 -43.91
N SER A 14 51.98 -26.93 -43.11
CA SER A 14 52.86 -27.73 -42.21
C SER A 14 53.74 -26.72 -41.40
N GLY A 15 54.49 -27.00 -40.32
CA GLY A 15 54.80 -28.21 -39.52
C GLY A 15 56.02 -27.95 -38.58
N GLN A 16 56.50 -28.97 -37.83
CA GLN A 16 57.72 -28.99 -36.97
C GLN A 16 57.64 -28.19 -35.62
N GLY A 17 58.07 -28.70 -34.46
CA GLY A 17 58.63 -30.03 -34.10
C GLY A 17 58.61 -30.27 -32.57
N ALA A 18 58.81 -31.52 -32.13
CA ALA A 18 58.76 -32.00 -30.73
C ALA A 18 60.19 -32.33 -30.19
N PRO A 19 60.45 -33.01 -29.03
CA PRO A 19 59.56 -33.51 -27.96
C PRO A 19 60.09 -33.33 -26.50
N SER A 20 59.45 -34.06 -25.55
CA SER A 20 59.86 -34.37 -24.16
C SER A 20 59.51 -33.34 -23.07
N ALA A 21 59.13 -33.73 -21.84
CA ALA A 21 59.04 -35.07 -21.23
C ALA A 21 57.66 -35.30 -20.59
N GLY A 22 57.27 -36.58 -20.41
CA GLY A 22 55.96 -36.93 -19.86
C GLY A 22 55.86 -36.77 -18.34
N ILE A 23 54.65 -36.46 -17.86
CA ILE A 23 54.16 -36.69 -16.49
C ILE A 23 52.70 -37.13 -16.59
N THR A 24 52.27 -37.94 -15.62
CA THR A 24 51.00 -38.65 -15.52
C THR A 24 49.75 -37.77 -15.55
N ALA A 25 48.62 -38.36 -15.95
CA ALA A 25 47.29 -37.71 -15.90
C ALA A 25 46.92 -37.28 -14.46
N PRO A 26 46.38 -36.06 -14.27
CA PRO A 26 45.83 -35.62 -12.98
C PRO A 26 44.50 -36.34 -12.66
N PRO A 27 44.13 -36.46 -11.36
CA PRO A 27 42.95 -37.19 -10.93
C PRO A 27 41.62 -36.48 -11.23
N ALA A 28 40.52 -37.21 -11.01
CA ALA A 28 39.15 -36.73 -11.17
C ALA A 28 38.84 -35.49 -10.30
N PRO A 29 37.89 -34.62 -10.71
CA PRO A 29 37.59 -33.38 -9.98
C PRO A 29 37.04 -33.65 -8.58
N GLU A 30 37.64 -32.99 -7.59
CA GLU A 30 37.18 -32.99 -6.21
C GLU A 30 35.86 -32.23 -6.04
N ALA A 31 35.16 -32.49 -4.93
CA ALA A 31 33.86 -31.91 -4.61
C ALA A 31 33.86 -30.36 -4.58
N PRO A 32 32.73 -29.69 -4.85
CA PRO A 32 32.69 -28.23 -4.96
C PRO A 32 33.13 -27.54 -3.66
N VAL A 33 34.11 -26.65 -3.80
CA VAL A 33 34.57 -25.76 -2.72
C VAL A 33 33.43 -24.85 -2.28
N THR A 34 32.94 -25.05 -1.07
CA THR A 34 31.94 -24.16 -0.46
C THR A 34 32.60 -22.82 -0.15
N VAL A 35 32.31 -21.78 -0.94
CA VAL A 35 32.74 -20.42 -0.65
C VAL A 35 31.97 -19.91 0.58
N GLN A 36 32.59 -19.94 1.74
CA GLN A 36 32.08 -19.23 2.91
C GLN A 36 32.12 -17.73 2.65
N ALA A 37 30.95 -17.09 2.62
CA ALA A 37 30.85 -15.64 2.63
C ALA A 37 31.48 -15.11 3.94
N PRO A 38 32.29 -14.02 3.89
CA PRO A 38 32.78 -13.38 5.10
C PRO A 38 31.60 -12.83 5.91
N ALA A 39 31.70 -12.91 7.25
CA ALA A 39 30.69 -12.38 8.14
C ALA A 39 30.47 -10.88 7.88
N ALA A 40 29.21 -10.47 7.75
CA ALA A 40 28.87 -9.06 7.69
C ALA A 40 29.28 -8.37 9.02
N PRO A 41 29.90 -7.18 8.98
CA PRO A 41 30.17 -6.43 10.20
C PRO A 41 28.85 -6.08 10.90
N GLU A 42 28.79 -6.28 12.21
CA GLU A 42 27.61 -5.93 13.01
C GLU A 42 27.32 -4.43 12.87
N ALA A 43 26.09 -4.10 12.50
CA ALA A 43 25.64 -2.72 12.49
C ALA A 43 25.66 -2.17 13.93
N PRO A 44 26.23 -0.98 14.18
CA PRO A 44 26.22 -0.40 15.52
C PRO A 44 24.79 -0.18 15.98
N ALA A 45 24.46 -0.71 17.16
CA ALA A 45 23.13 -0.54 17.74
C ALA A 45 22.84 0.96 17.94
N SER A 46 21.86 1.50 17.23
CA SER A 46 21.35 2.85 17.49
C SER A 46 20.86 2.93 18.94
N PRO A 47 21.33 3.91 19.74
CA PRO A 47 20.75 4.18 21.05
C PRO A 47 19.26 4.41 20.89
N GLY A 48 18.45 3.68 21.66
CA GLY A 48 17.00 3.70 21.52
C GLY A 48 16.46 5.12 21.67
N VAL A 49 15.79 5.63 20.64
CA VAL A 49 14.93 6.80 20.80
C VAL A 49 13.90 6.48 21.89
N PRO A 50 13.79 7.28 22.96
CA PRO A 50 12.75 7.03 23.96
C PRO A 50 11.41 7.14 23.25
N ALA A 51 10.60 6.08 23.33
CA ALA A 51 9.25 6.11 22.79
C ALA A 51 8.52 7.31 23.42
N ALA A 52 8.13 8.28 22.59
CA ALA A 52 7.25 9.34 23.02
C ALA A 52 6.00 8.67 23.64
N PRO A 53 5.51 9.13 24.80
CA PRO A 53 4.36 8.51 25.43
C PRO A 53 3.22 8.51 24.42
N ALA A 54 2.72 7.31 24.09
CA ALA A 54 1.57 7.16 23.23
C ALA A 54 0.42 7.91 23.91
N VAL A 55 0.09 9.10 23.37
CA VAL A 55 -1.08 9.85 23.80
C VAL A 55 -2.25 8.89 23.67
N PRO A 56 -3.03 8.63 24.73
CA PRO A 56 -4.15 7.73 24.61
C PRO A 56 -5.13 8.34 23.62
N VAL A 57 -5.15 7.80 22.40
CA VAL A 57 -6.19 8.08 21.41
C VAL A 57 -7.47 7.60 22.06
N GLN A 58 -8.20 8.54 22.66
CA GLN A 58 -9.50 8.28 23.25
C GLN A 58 -10.37 7.79 22.09
N LYS A 59 -10.67 6.49 22.11
CA LYS A 59 -11.52 5.89 21.08
C LYS A 59 -12.86 6.61 21.18
N ALA A 60 -13.13 7.48 20.21
CA ALA A 60 -14.41 8.18 20.13
C ALA A 60 -15.53 7.15 20.25
N SER A 61 -16.52 7.43 21.08
CA SER A 61 -17.69 6.54 21.21
C SER A 61 -18.34 6.41 19.84
N PHE A 62 -18.32 5.21 19.27
CA PHE A 62 -18.81 4.97 17.93
C PHE A 62 -20.32 5.22 17.87
N ASP A 63 -20.72 6.25 17.14
CA ASP A 63 -22.12 6.64 16.94
C ASP A 63 -22.80 5.67 15.96
N MET A 64 -23.74 4.88 16.48
CA MET A 64 -24.53 3.94 15.69
C MET A 64 -25.67 4.60 14.91
N SER A 65 -26.05 5.85 15.24
CA SER A 65 -27.18 6.55 14.59
C SER A 65 -26.87 6.99 13.16
N VAL A 66 -25.58 7.09 12.80
CA VAL A 66 -25.09 7.44 11.47
C VAL A 66 -24.75 6.24 10.59
N VAL A 67 -24.82 5.01 11.14
CA VAL A 67 -24.59 3.79 10.35
C VAL A 67 -25.82 3.54 9.46
N PRO A 68 -25.65 3.33 8.14
CA PRO A 68 -26.74 2.95 7.27
C PRO A 68 -27.49 1.72 7.78
N ALA A 69 -28.83 1.77 7.80
CA ALA A 69 -29.64 0.65 8.21
C ALA A 69 -29.61 -0.47 7.14
N GLY A 70 -29.61 -1.73 7.59
CA GLY A 70 -29.72 -2.89 6.70
C GLY A 70 -28.41 -3.40 6.09
N LEU A 71 -27.25 -2.90 6.51
CA LEU A 71 -25.95 -3.47 6.16
C LEU A 71 -25.87 -4.95 6.58
N GLN A 72 -25.24 -5.78 5.74
CA GLN A 72 -24.98 -7.19 5.97
C GLN A 72 -23.48 -7.44 5.78
N ALA A 73 -22.93 -8.44 6.47
CA ALA A 73 -21.52 -8.79 6.31
C ALA A 73 -21.29 -9.49 4.96
N GLU A 74 -20.31 -9.03 4.20
CA GLU A 74 -19.94 -9.59 2.89
C GLU A 74 -18.94 -10.76 3.01
N ASP A 75 -18.77 -11.53 1.94
CA ASP A 75 -17.77 -12.62 1.89
C ASP A 75 -16.35 -12.07 2.03
N GLN A 76 -15.63 -12.59 3.01
CA GLN A 76 -14.27 -12.16 3.37
C GLN A 76 -13.17 -13.00 2.70
N THR A 77 -13.52 -13.86 1.75
CA THR A 77 -12.57 -14.60 0.93
C THR A 77 -11.68 -13.61 0.14
N PRO A 78 -10.35 -13.54 0.39
CA PRO A 78 -9.49 -12.54 -0.24
C PRO A 78 -9.54 -12.59 -1.76
N SER A 79 -9.83 -11.45 -2.39
CA SER A 79 -10.02 -11.39 -3.85
C SER A 79 -8.71 -11.21 -4.64
N GLY A 80 -7.63 -10.82 -3.97
CA GLY A 80 -6.38 -10.37 -4.59
C GLY A 80 -6.49 -8.97 -5.20
N LYS A 81 -7.61 -8.27 -4.96
CA LYS A 81 -7.91 -6.92 -5.50
C LYS A 81 -8.20 -5.87 -4.42
N PHE A 82 -8.06 -6.22 -3.13
CA PHE A 82 -8.40 -5.35 -2.00
C PHE A 82 -9.88 -4.94 -2.01
N THR A 83 -10.76 -5.93 -2.11
CA THR A 83 -12.23 -5.76 -2.13
C THR A 83 -12.90 -6.51 -0.99
N THR A 84 -12.20 -6.65 0.12
CA THR A 84 -12.67 -7.28 1.36
C THR A 84 -12.05 -6.56 2.55
N ALA A 85 -12.73 -6.48 3.68
CA ALA A 85 -12.14 -5.97 4.91
C ALA A 85 -10.96 -6.83 5.39
N THR A 86 -10.92 -8.13 5.10
CA THR A 86 -9.75 -8.98 5.36
C THR A 86 -8.48 -8.44 4.69
N GLU A 87 -8.57 -7.93 3.47
CA GLU A 87 -7.44 -7.33 2.75
C GLU A 87 -7.21 -5.85 3.12
N VAL A 88 -8.28 -5.07 3.30
CA VAL A 88 -8.24 -3.61 3.44
C VAL A 88 -7.96 -3.15 4.88
N LYS A 89 -8.55 -3.80 5.88
CA LYS A 89 -8.46 -3.38 7.29
C LYS A 89 -7.03 -3.29 7.84
N PRO A 90 -6.10 -4.22 7.53
CA PRO A 90 -4.71 -4.07 7.96
C PRO A 90 -4.05 -2.81 7.40
N ILE A 91 -4.37 -2.46 6.15
CA ILE A 91 -3.83 -1.28 5.46
C ILE A 91 -4.38 -0.01 6.08
N LEU A 92 -5.71 0.08 6.28
CA LEU A 92 -6.33 1.24 6.93
C LEU A 92 -5.88 1.39 8.39
N ASN A 93 -5.65 0.30 9.12
CA ASN A 93 -5.06 0.36 10.46
C ASN A 93 -3.63 0.92 10.46
N ALA A 94 -2.77 0.45 9.55
CA ALA A 94 -1.39 0.93 9.42
C ALA A 94 -1.32 2.39 8.92
N THR A 95 -2.34 2.86 8.20
CA THR A 95 -2.42 4.19 7.60
C THR A 95 -3.44 5.10 8.28
N ARG A 96 -3.76 4.86 9.56
CA ARG A 96 -4.79 5.61 10.31
C ARG A 96 -4.59 7.13 10.27
N GLY A 97 -3.35 7.61 10.38
CA GLY A 97 -3.00 9.03 10.29
C GLY A 97 -3.33 9.69 8.93
N ASN A 98 -3.60 8.90 7.89
CA ASN A 98 -3.93 9.38 6.54
C ASN A 98 -5.42 9.26 6.21
N TRP A 99 -6.27 8.80 7.14
CA TRP A 99 -7.73 8.65 6.89
C TRP A 99 -8.40 9.96 6.49
N VAL A 100 -7.90 11.07 7.03
CA VAL A 100 -8.33 12.42 6.69
C VAL A 100 -7.12 13.32 6.50
N ALA A 101 -7.23 14.30 5.62
CA ALA A 101 -6.30 15.43 5.52
C ALA A 101 -7.07 16.75 5.56
N VAL A 102 -6.48 17.77 6.18
CA VAL A 102 -6.98 19.16 6.17
C VAL A 102 -6.00 20.02 5.37
N ARG A 103 -6.48 20.92 4.52
CA ARG A 103 -5.63 21.85 3.76
C ARG A 103 -6.24 23.24 3.74
N GLU A 104 -5.42 24.26 3.94
CA GLU A 104 -5.83 25.64 3.70
C GLU A 104 -5.47 26.03 2.27
N TYR A 105 -6.47 26.31 1.43
CA TYR A 105 -6.28 26.64 0.01
C TYR A 105 -7.36 27.61 -0.47
N GLU A 106 -6.99 28.59 -1.31
CA GLU A 106 -7.90 29.59 -1.88
C GLU A 106 -8.87 30.25 -0.87
N GLY A 107 -8.39 30.49 0.36
CA GLY A 107 -9.20 31.10 1.43
C GLY A 107 -10.29 30.19 1.99
N LYS A 108 -10.12 28.86 1.94
CA LYS A 108 -10.99 27.85 2.54
C LYS A 108 -10.18 26.78 3.24
N ASP A 109 -10.80 26.12 4.20
CA ASP A 109 -10.34 24.81 4.68
C ASP A 109 -10.97 23.71 3.81
N TYR A 110 -10.16 22.82 3.29
CA TYR A 110 -10.57 21.59 2.62
C TYR A 110 -10.35 20.41 3.56
N VAL A 111 -11.33 19.51 3.68
CA VAL A 111 -11.23 18.25 4.41
C VAL A 111 -11.37 17.12 3.40
N TYR A 112 -10.34 16.29 3.26
CA TYR A 112 -10.26 15.20 2.27
C TYR A 112 -10.37 13.83 2.95
N VAL A 113 -11.13 12.92 2.35
CA VAL A 113 -11.17 11.48 2.69
C VAL A 113 -10.74 10.59 1.52
N THR A 114 -10.04 11.17 0.54
CA THR A 114 -9.57 10.50 -0.69
C THR A 114 -8.80 9.21 -0.42
N HIS A 115 -8.05 9.14 0.69
CA HIS A 115 -7.38 7.92 1.13
C HIS A 115 -8.37 6.80 1.44
N LEU A 116 -9.38 7.05 2.28
CA LEU A 116 -10.44 6.05 2.58
C LEU A 116 -11.18 5.62 1.31
N TRP A 117 -11.46 6.56 0.42
CA TRP A 117 -12.13 6.27 -0.86
C TRP A 117 -11.30 5.41 -1.83
N SER A 118 -9.97 5.46 -1.69
CA SER A 118 -9.02 4.60 -2.40
C SER A 118 -8.91 3.19 -1.80
N TRP A 119 -9.67 2.90 -0.74
CA TRP A 119 -9.82 1.60 -0.09
C TRP A 119 -11.30 1.23 0.16
N ARG A 120 -12.24 1.96 -0.44
CA ARG A 120 -13.69 1.85 -0.15
C ARG A 120 -14.28 0.47 -0.43
N CYS A 121 -13.67 -0.33 -1.32
CA CYS A 121 -14.14 -1.67 -1.60
C CYS A 121 -14.00 -2.65 -0.43
N GLY A 122 -13.34 -2.25 0.67
CA GLY A 122 -13.33 -2.98 1.94
C GLY A 122 -14.21 -2.35 3.04
N LEU A 123 -15.04 -1.36 2.68
CA LEU A 123 -15.80 -0.51 3.60
C LEU A 123 -17.29 -0.49 3.22
N ALA A 124 -18.17 -0.71 4.20
CA ALA A 124 -19.61 -0.57 4.05
C ALA A 124 -20.11 0.87 4.28
N ALA A 125 -19.45 1.65 5.14
CA ALA A 125 -19.83 3.03 5.42
C ALA A 125 -18.67 3.85 6.02
N ILE A 126 -18.74 5.18 5.86
CA ILE A 126 -17.92 6.13 6.62
C ILE A 126 -18.81 7.27 7.16
N ALA A 127 -18.41 7.87 8.27
CA ALA A 127 -19.07 9.05 8.84
C ALA A 127 -18.04 10.05 9.38
N ILE A 128 -18.41 11.32 9.43
CA ILE A 128 -17.56 12.43 9.83
C ILE A 128 -18.25 13.35 10.84
N SER A 129 -17.50 13.83 11.83
CA SER A 129 -17.84 14.98 12.66
C SER A 129 -16.67 15.98 12.58
N VAL A 130 -16.97 17.26 12.46
CA VAL A 130 -16.00 18.36 12.49
C VAL A 130 -16.27 19.19 13.73
N ASN A 131 -15.23 19.55 14.48
CA ASN A 131 -15.32 20.36 15.70
C ASN A 131 -16.32 19.84 16.76
N ASP A 132 -16.48 18.52 16.85
CA ASP A 132 -17.46 17.84 17.72
C ASP A 132 -18.93 18.23 17.44
N GLU A 133 -19.24 18.73 16.24
CA GLU A 133 -20.61 18.81 15.72
C GLU A 133 -21.23 17.41 15.54
N GLN A 134 -22.55 17.36 15.31
CA GLN A 134 -23.26 16.10 15.07
C GLN A 134 -22.57 15.27 13.98
N MET A 135 -22.32 14.00 14.26
CA MET A 135 -21.77 13.04 13.31
C MET A 135 -22.70 12.92 12.09
N GLN A 136 -22.13 12.88 10.88
CA GLN A 136 -22.86 12.79 9.62
C GLN A 136 -22.33 11.62 8.80
N ASN A 137 -23.24 10.79 8.28
CA ASN A 137 -22.91 9.80 7.27
C ASN A 137 -22.32 10.49 6.03
N TRP A 138 -21.21 9.99 5.50
CA TRP A 138 -20.61 10.48 4.25
C TRP A 138 -20.67 9.35 3.21
N PRO A 139 -21.69 9.33 2.34
CA PRO A 139 -21.85 8.29 1.33
C PRO A 139 -20.62 8.19 0.43
N MET A 140 -20.10 6.98 0.28
CA MET A 140 -19.07 6.65 -0.70
C MET A 140 -19.71 6.24 -2.03
N PRO A 141 -19.02 6.43 -3.17
CA PRO A 141 -19.39 5.79 -4.43
C PRO A 141 -19.31 4.26 -4.33
N PRO A 142 -19.97 3.52 -5.24
CA PRO A 142 -19.84 2.07 -5.31
C PRO A 142 -18.39 1.63 -5.56
N CYS A 143 -18.09 0.38 -5.23
CA CYS A 143 -16.86 -0.28 -5.66
C CYS A 143 -16.97 -0.67 -7.14
N HIS A 144 -16.01 -0.26 -7.97
CA HIS A 144 -16.07 -0.43 -9.43
C HIS A 144 -15.52 -1.80 -9.85
N THR A 145 -16.18 -2.86 -9.38
CA THR A 145 -15.76 -4.27 -9.50
C THR A 145 -15.58 -4.79 -10.94
N GLU A 146 -16.15 -4.09 -11.93
CA GLU A 146 -16.01 -4.34 -13.36
C GLU A 146 -14.61 -4.05 -13.91
N PHE A 147 -13.80 -3.24 -13.21
CA PHE A 147 -12.44 -2.88 -13.62
C PHE A 147 -11.36 -3.74 -12.94
N SER A 148 -10.14 -3.66 -13.47
CA SER A 148 -8.95 -4.26 -12.85
C SER A 148 -8.51 -3.54 -11.57
N THR A 149 -8.86 -2.27 -11.41
CA THR A 149 -8.55 -1.41 -10.26
C THR A 149 -9.85 -0.93 -9.58
N PRO A 150 -10.55 -1.78 -8.82
CA PRO A 150 -11.92 -1.49 -8.39
C PRO A 150 -12.04 -0.35 -7.37
N ASN A 151 -10.97 -0.07 -6.63
CA ASN A 151 -10.86 1.08 -5.72
C ASN A 151 -10.49 2.40 -6.43
N ALA A 152 -10.36 2.44 -7.76
CA ALA A 152 -10.13 3.69 -8.48
C ALA A 152 -11.26 4.70 -8.20
N ILE A 153 -10.91 5.98 -8.09
CA ILE A 153 -11.86 7.09 -8.02
C ILE A 153 -11.97 7.64 -9.44
N LEU A 154 -13.18 7.68 -9.97
CA LEU A 154 -13.50 8.12 -11.33
C LEU A 154 -13.96 9.58 -11.36
N ASN A 155 -14.09 10.15 -12.56
CA ASN A 155 -14.52 11.55 -12.74
C ASN A 155 -16.02 11.76 -12.49
N ASP A 156 -16.81 10.70 -12.53
CA ASP A 156 -18.26 10.64 -12.28
C ASP A 156 -18.61 10.20 -10.85
N ASP A 157 -17.61 9.78 -10.06
CA ASP A 157 -17.78 9.63 -8.61
C ASP A 157 -18.06 11.00 -7.95
N PRO A 158 -18.76 11.04 -6.80
CA PRO A 158 -18.91 12.27 -6.04
C PRO A 158 -17.55 12.77 -5.50
N ASN A 159 -17.49 13.96 -4.89
CA ASN A 159 -16.21 14.51 -4.46
C ASN A 159 -15.77 13.96 -3.08
N PRO A 160 -14.57 13.35 -2.92
CA PRO A 160 -14.02 12.92 -1.63
C PRO A 160 -13.55 14.06 -0.72
N LEU A 161 -14.12 15.27 -0.85
CA LEU A 161 -13.78 16.42 -0.01
C LEU A 161 -15.00 17.26 0.38
N LEU A 162 -14.87 17.95 1.52
CA LEU A 162 -15.75 19.01 1.99
C LEU A 162 -14.97 20.33 2.12
N THR A 163 -15.65 21.47 2.02
CA THR A 163 -15.05 22.79 2.19
C THR A 163 -15.71 23.59 3.32
N PHE A 164 -14.89 24.20 4.16
CA PHE A 164 -15.29 25.01 5.31
C PHE A 164 -14.67 26.42 5.22
N LYS A 165 -15.01 27.28 6.17
CA LYS A 165 -14.38 28.61 6.30
C LYS A 165 -12.88 28.45 6.59
N PRO A 166 -12.02 29.39 6.16
CA PRO A 166 -10.59 29.30 6.40
C PRO A 166 -10.30 29.31 7.91
N GLY A 167 -9.42 28.42 8.36
CA GLY A 167 -9.04 28.27 9.77
C GLY A 167 -10.14 27.78 10.70
N SER A 168 -11.28 27.29 10.19
CA SER A 168 -12.42 26.86 11.02
C SER A 168 -12.41 25.38 11.39
N VAL A 169 -11.64 24.53 10.71
CA VAL A 169 -11.52 23.10 11.04
C VAL A 169 -10.43 22.90 12.09
N GLU A 170 -10.81 22.68 13.34
CA GLU A 170 -9.90 22.49 14.48
C GLU A 170 -9.73 21.00 14.85
N LYS A 171 -10.78 20.20 14.66
CA LYS A 171 -10.81 18.76 14.95
C LYS A 171 -11.67 18.03 13.93
N VAL A 172 -11.26 16.82 13.53
CA VAL A 172 -12.08 15.92 12.70
C VAL A 172 -12.13 14.55 13.36
N THR A 173 -13.33 14.00 13.52
CA THR A 173 -13.56 12.61 13.92
C THR A 173 -14.12 11.84 12.73
N ILE A 174 -13.52 10.69 12.43
CA ILE A 174 -13.96 9.75 11.40
C ILE A 174 -14.40 8.45 12.05
N GLN A 175 -15.52 7.91 11.57
CA GLN A 175 -15.93 6.53 11.78
C GLN A 175 -15.88 5.76 10.46
N VAL A 176 -15.48 4.50 10.53
CA VAL A 176 -15.53 3.54 9.41
C VAL A 176 -16.27 2.28 9.85
N VAL A 177 -17.11 1.76 8.96
CA VAL A 177 -17.70 0.42 9.03
C VAL A 177 -17.09 -0.36 7.88
N TYR A 178 -16.46 -1.48 8.21
CA TYR A 178 -15.90 -2.41 7.24
C TYR A 178 -17.00 -3.28 6.62
N ASP A 179 -16.76 -3.89 5.45
CA ASP A 179 -17.74 -4.78 4.81
C ASP A 179 -18.05 -6.07 5.61
N ASP A 180 -17.18 -6.45 6.56
CA ASP A 180 -17.42 -7.49 7.58
C ASP A 180 -18.23 -6.99 8.81
N LEU A 181 -18.79 -5.78 8.74
CA LEU A 181 -19.49 -5.06 9.80
C LEU A 181 -18.68 -4.76 11.07
N SER A 182 -17.38 -5.03 11.09
CA SER A 182 -16.53 -4.51 12.16
C SER A 182 -16.38 -2.98 12.03
N MET A 183 -16.07 -2.33 13.15
CA MET A 183 -16.20 -0.87 13.29
C MET A 183 -14.97 -0.26 13.94
N ASP A 184 -14.60 0.92 13.45
CA ASP A 184 -13.47 1.66 13.98
C ASP A 184 -13.66 3.18 13.85
N SER A 185 -12.90 3.92 14.64
CA SER A 185 -13.04 5.36 14.82
C SER A 185 -11.70 6.00 15.14
N ALA A 186 -11.46 7.19 14.62
CA ALA A 186 -10.30 8.01 14.96
C ALA A 186 -10.68 9.49 15.02
N SER A 187 -10.11 10.21 15.99
CA SER A 187 -10.21 11.66 16.08
C SER A 187 -8.82 12.27 15.88
N PHE A 188 -8.77 13.35 15.13
CA PHE A 188 -7.55 14.06 14.76
C PHE A 188 -7.70 15.54 15.07
N ALA A 189 -6.69 16.14 15.71
CA ALA A 189 -6.57 17.59 15.80
C ALA A 189 -6.03 18.14 14.45
N ARG A 190 -6.40 19.37 14.06
CA ARG A 190 -5.99 19.99 12.78
C ARG A 190 -4.50 19.79 12.49
N GLY A 191 -3.63 20.06 13.48
CA GLY A 191 -2.18 19.99 13.32
C GLY A 191 -1.61 18.59 13.08
N GLU A 192 -2.37 17.53 13.32
CA GLU A 192 -1.95 16.14 13.06
C GLU A 192 -2.17 15.72 11.60
N VAL A 193 -3.08 16.42 10.90
CA VAL A 193 -3.57 16.07 9.55
C VAL A 193 -3.52 17.26 8.57
N LEU A 194 -2.91 18.38 8.96
CA LEU A 194 -2.74 19.58 8.13
C LEU A 194 -1.64 19.34 7.06
N ILE A 195 -2.02 19.43 5.79
CA ILE A 195 -1.11 19.30 4.64
C ILE A 195 -0.83 20.68 3.97
N PRO A 196 0.31 20.83 3.26
CA PRO A 196 0.67 22.07 2.53
C PRO A 196 -0.21 22.37 1.30
#